data_AF-A0A150WJA8-F1
#
_entry.id   AF-A0A150WJA8-F1
#
_cell.length_a   1.000
_cell.length_b   1.000
_cell.length_c   1.000
_cell.angle_alpha   90.00
_cell.angle_beta   90.00
_cell.angle_gamma   90.00
#
_symmetry.space_group_name_H-M   'P 1'
#
loop_
_entity.id
_entity.type
_entity.pdbx_description
1 polymer ?
#
loop_
_entity_poly.entity_id
_entity_poly.type
_entity_poly.pdbx_seq_one_letter_code
_entity_poly.pdbx_strand_id
1 'polypeptide(L)'
;MDEPTNRPDNDTTLVDEKYSLKADREAFDKLRKDIPPERQKENDEKAFMDQLMSDFSRSPSEVRSKFSSIINKKRELFNKDMTKSREQFNKTQKKERDEFSKKQADARKDFSKKKVTSDERKEFFEELDGERKDFYSKQKEQRDEFEADMRDKRKNFDDYARSKTDEFNQLHRDYTKRYDENKKAQSDLKKQAEEKRKQLQKSIDQEYEGIRQKDPTILEPATQGQ
;
A
#
# COMPACT_ATOMS: atom_id res chain seq x y z
N MET A 1 9.10 -53.97 7.15
CA MET A 1 8.34 -54.16 5.91
C MET A 1 7.50 -52.91 5.76
N ASP A 2 8.11 -51.87 5.21
CA ASP A 2 7.49 -50.57 4.99
C ASP A 2 6.84 -50.58 3.61
N GLU A 3 5.52 -50.43 3.55
CA GLU A 3 4.81 -50.11 2.31
C GLU A 3 4.58 -48.59 2.23
N PRO A 4 5.10 -47.90 1.21
CA PRO A 4 4.80 -46.49 1.00
C PRO A 4 3.47 -46.35 0.24
N THR A 5 2.43 -45.84 0.90
CA THR A 5 1.20 -45.42 0.24
C THR A 5 1.47 -44.14 -0.55
N ASN A 6 1.72 -44.29 -1.85
CA ASN A 6 1.81 -43.20 -2.81
C ASN A 6 0.41 -42.60 -3.02
N ARG A 7 0.13 -41.43 -2.43
CA ARG A 7 -1.07 -40.64 -2.75
C ARG A 7 -0.77 -39.79 -3.98
N PRO A 8 -1.51 -39.92 -5.09
CA PRO A 8 -1.34 -39.03 -6.22
C PRO A 8 -1.87 -37.65 -5.88
N ASP A 9 -0.99 -36.65 -5.94
CA ASP A 9 -1.33 -35.23 -6.01
C ASP A 9 -2.11 -34.96 -7.29
N ASN A 10 -3.42 -35.22 -7.26
CA ASN A 10 -4.31 -34.77 -8.33
C ASN A 10 -4.66 -33.31 -8.07
N ASP A 11 -3.96 -32.44 -8.79
CA ASP A 11 -4.31 -31.06 -9.08
C ASP A 11 -5.64 -31.01 -9.87
N THR A 12 -6.75 -31.37 -9.22
CA THR A 12 -8.07 -31.20 -9.80
C THR A 12 -8.48 -29.75 -9.57
N THR A 13 -8.25 -28.91 -10.57
CA THR A 13 -8.93 -27.62 -10.67
C THR A 13 -10.43 -27.85 -10.46
N LEU A 14 -11.02 -27.19 -9.46
CA LEU A 14 -12.41 -27.40 -9.01
C LEU A 14 -13.46 -27.16 -10.12
N VAL A 15 -13.05 -26.54 -11.23
CA VAL A 15 -13.87 -26.19 -12.39
C VAL A 15 -13.06 -26.42 -13.67
N ASP A 16 -13.71 -26.98 -14.68
CA ASP A 16 -13.17 -27.24 -16.02
C ASP A 16 -12.61 -25.95 -16.67
N GLU A 17 -11.52 -26.03 -17.44
CA GLU A 17 -10.86 -24.83 -18.01
C GLU A 17 -11.79 -23.98 -18.88
N LYS A 18 -12.78 -24.61 -19.53
CA LYS A 18 -13.81 -23.93 -20.33
C LYS A 18 -14.72 -22.99 -19.51
N TYR A 19 -14.90 -23.27 -18.22
CA TYR A 19 -15.72 -22.47 -17.29
C TYR A 19 -14.84 -21.70 -16.30
N SER A 20 -13.52 -21.76 -16.46
CA SER A 20 -12.56 -21.05 -15.64
C SER A 20 -12.46 -19.59 -16.07
N LEU A 21 -12.48 -18.67 -15.11
CA LEU A 21 -12.24 -17.24 -15.31
C LEU A 21 -10.80 -16.92 -15.76
N LYS A 22 -9.96 -17.93 -16.02
CA LYS A 22 -8.58 -17.76 -16.48
C LYS A 22 -8.53 -17.05 -17.82
N ALA A 23 -9.40 -17.41 -18.77
CA ALA A 23 -9.52 -16.73 -20.06
C ALA A 23 -9.93 -15.24 -19.89
N ASP A 24 -10.85 -14.96 -18.97
CA ASP A 24 -11.28 -13.59 -18.67
C ASP A 24 -10.15 -12.77 -18.01
N ARG A 25 -9.39 -13.37 -17.09
CA ARG A 25 -8.19 -12.73 -16.47
C ARG A 25 -7.14 -12.39 -17.51
N GLU A 26 -6.85 -13.31 -18.43
CA GLU A 26 -5.91 -13.07 -19.53
C GLU A 26 -6.41 -12.01 -20.51
N ALA A 27 -7.72 -11.95 -20.76
CA ALA A 27 -8.34 -10.88 -21.55
C ALA A 27 -8.26 -9.51 -20.85
N PHE A 28 -8.47 -9.47 -19.53
CA PHE A 28 -8.28 -8.25 -18.73
C PHE A 28 -6.82 -7.79 -18.73
N ASP A 29 -5.86 -8.70 -18.64
CA ASP A 29 -4.43 -8.35 -18.71
C ASP A 29 -4.02 -7.81 -20.08
N LYS A 30 -4.66 -8.29 -21.16
CA LYS A 30 -4.50 -7.70 -22.51
C LYS A 30 -5.09 -6.29 -22.57
N LEU A 31 -6.32 -6.10 -22.08
CA LEU A 31 -6.96 -4.78 -21.99
C LEU A 31 -6.18 -3.79 -21.12
N ARG A 32 -5.51 -4.27 -20.06
CA ARG A 32 -4.69 -3.44 -19.17
C ARG A 32 -3.51 -2.83 -19.90
N LYS A 33 -2.93 -3.51 -20.89
CA LYS A 33 -1.79 -3.01 -21.68
C LYS A 33 -2.12 -1.75 -22.48
N ASP A 34 -3.39 -1.59 -22.87
CA ASP A 34 -3.85 -0.45 -23.68
C ASP A 34 -4.23 0.77 -22.81
N ILE A 35 -4.30 0.61 -21.48
CA ILE A 35 -4.62 1.69 -20.55
C ILE A 35 -3.36 2.52 -20.27
N PRO A 36 -3.41 3.86 -20.30
CA PRO A 36 -2.28 4.69 -19.90
C PRO A 36 -1.77 4.38 -18.48
N PRO A 37 -0.46 4.39 -18.23
CA PRO A 37 0.13 3.96 -16.97
C PRO A 37 -0.31 4.80 -15.76
N GLU A 38 -0.66 6.08 -15.97
CA GLU A 38 -1.23 6.93 -14.91
C GLU A 38 -2.61 6.44 -14.47
N ARG A 39 -3.49 6.14 -15.43
CA ARG A 39 -4.82 5.60 -15.13
C ARG A 39 -4.78 4.20 -14.54
N GLN A 40 -3.79 3.38 -14.91
CA GLN A 40 -3.59 2.09 -14.26
C GLN A 40 -3.30 2.26 -12.76
N LYS A 41 -2.39 3.16 -12.39
CA LYS A 41 -2.06 3.43 -10.98
C LYS A 41 -3.27 3.94 -10.20
N GLU A 42 -4.02 4.88 -10.77
CA GLU A 42 -5.24 5.38 -10.14
C GLU A 42 -6.29 4.28 -9.91
N ASN A 43 -6.48 3.40 -10.90
CA ASN A 43 -7.41 2.28 -10.79
C ASN A 43 -6.94 1.26 -9.75
N ASP A 44 -5.64 0.97 -9.69
CA ASP A 44 -5.07 0.06 -8.70
C ASP A 44 -5.21 0.61 -7.28
N GLU A 45 -5.03 1.92 -7.11
CA GLU A 45 -5.24 2.60 -5.82
C GLU A 45 -6.70 2.56 -5.39
N LYS A 46 -7.64 2.80 -6.31
CA LYS A 46 -9.08 2.68 -6.03
C LYS A 46 -9.46 1.25 -5.66
N ALA A 47 -9.03 0.28 -6.47
CA ALA A 47 -9.25 -1.14 -6.19
C ALA A 47 -8.67 -1.55 -4.83
N PHE A 48 -7.52 -0.98 -4.44
CA PHE A 48 -6.94 -1.21 -3.13
C PHE A 48 -7.81 -0.64 -2.00
N MET A 49 -8.33 0.59 -2.13
CA MET A 49 -9.22 1.18 -1.14
C MET A 49 -10.53 0.38 -1.03
N ASP A 50 -11.11 -0.01 -2.16
CA ASP A 50 -12.33 -0.82 -2.23
C ASP A 50 -12.13 -2.19 -1.57
N GLN A 51 -11.00 -2.85 -1.84
CA GLN A 51 -10.65 -4.12 -1.20
C GLN A 51 -10.52 -3.98 0.33
N LEU A 52 -10.07 -2.83 0.82
CA LEU A 52 -9.99 -2.57 2.25
C LEU A 52 -11.37 -2.44 2.90
N MET A 53 -12.38 -1.99 2.13
CA MET A 53 -13.75 -1.73 2.55
C MET A 53 -14.73 -2.86 2.18
N SER A 54 -14.33 -3.86 1.41
CA SER A 54 -15.22 -4.98 1.02
C SER A 54 -15.35 -6.04 2.11
N ASP A 55 -14.40 -6.12 3.04
CA ASP A 55 -14.34 -7.15 4.07
C ASP A 55 -15.08 -6.73 5.36
N PHE A 56 -16.40 -7.00 5.39
CA PHE A 56 -17.26 -6.72 6.56
C PHE A 56 -16.96 -7.55 7.81
N SER A 57 -16.00 -8.48 7.76
CA SER A 57 -15.54 -9.18 8.98
C SER A 57 -14.70 -8.27 9.88
N ARG A 58 -14.11 -7.20 9.32
CA ARG A 58 -13.24 -6.27 10.05
C ARG A 58 -14.03 -5.12 10.63
N SER A 59 -13.71 -4.75 11.85
CA SER A 59 -14.29 -3.53 12.42
C SER A 59 -13.83 -2.28 11.65
N PRO A 60 -14.65 -1.23 11.58
CA PRO A 60 -14.23 0.05 11.01
C PRO A 60 -12.94 0.60 11.62
N SER A 61 -12.67 0.32 12.89
CA SER A 61 -11.43 0.72 13.57
C SER A 61 -10.19 0.05 12.97
N GLU A 62 -10.25 -1.26 12.71
CA GLU A 62 -9.16 -2.02 12.11
C GLU A 62 -8.85 -1.58 10.68
N VAL A 63 -9.89 -1.31 9.90
CA VAL A 63 -9.77 -0.77 8.52
C VAL A 63 -9.04 0.57 8.56
N ARG A 64 -9.43 1.47 9.47
CA ARG A 64 -8.78 2.77 9.67
C ARG A 64 -7.33 2.64 10.13
N SER A 65 -7.07 1.75 11.08
CA SER A 65 -5.70 1.50 11.58
C SER A 65 -4.78 1.02 10.45
N LYS A 66 -5.27 0.09 9.62
CA LYS A 66 -4.52 -0.42 8.47
C LYS A 66 -4.21 0.67 7.45
N PHE A 67 -5.18 1.50 7.10
CA PHE A 67 -4.97 2.64 6.21
C PHE A 67 -3.92 3.62 6.78
N SER A 68 -4.07 4.02 8.04
CA SER A 68 -3.10 4.90 8.71
C SER A 68 -1.69 4.32 8.71
N SER A 69 -1.54 3.02 8.97
CA SER A 69 -0.22 2.34 8.91
C SER A 69 0.41 2.44 7.52
N ILE A 70 -0.38 2.29 6.45
CA ILE A 70 0.11 2.38 5.07
C ILE A 70 0.55 3.81 4.75
N ILE A 71 -0.27 4.81 5.07
CA ILE A 71 0.09 6.22 4.86
C ILE A 71 1.37 6.57 5.63
N ASN A 72 1.51 6.12 6.88
CA ASN A 72 2.72 6.35 7.67
C ASN A 72 3.95 5.72 7.01
N LYS A 73 3.87 4.46 6.55
CA LYS A 73 4.97 3.83 5.80
C LYS A 73 5.34 4.60 4.55
N LYS A 74 4.35 5.12 3.81
CA LYS A 74 4.61 5.95 2.62
C LYS A 74 5.30 7.26 2.99
N ARG A 75 4.89 7.91 4.10
CA ARG A 75 5.55 9.11 4.64
C ARG A 75 7.00 8.84 5.04
N GLU A 76 7.26 7.71 5.71
CA GLU A 76 8.61 7.29 6.09
C GLU A 76 9.52 7.07 4.88
N LEU A 77 9.03 6.32 3.88
CA LEU A 77 9.78 6.08 2.63
C LEU A 77 10.08 7.38 1.91
N PHE A 78 9.08 8.25 1.77
CA PHE A 78 9.25 9.57 1.15
C PHE A 78 10.31 10.41 1.88
N ASN A 79 10.25 10.48 3.22
CA ASN A 79 11.24 11.21 4.01
C ASN A 79 12.64 10.63 3.86
N LYS A 80 12.77 9.30 3.81
CA LYS A 80 14.05 8.61 3.59
C LYS A 80 14.65 8.96 2.22
N ASP A 81 13.83 8.95 1.17
CA ASP A 81 14.27 9.30 -0.18
C ASP A 81 14.65 10.78 -0.29
N MET A 82 13.95 11.65 0.44
CA MET A 82 14.32 13.06 0.54
C MET A 82 15.66 13.28 1.22
N THR A 83 15.92 12.60 2.34
CA THR A 83 17.21 12.66 3.02
C THR A 83 18.34 12.18 2.11
N LYS A 84 18.15 11.03 1.45
CA LYS A 84 19.13 10.49 0.49
C LYS A 84 19.42 11.46 -0.65
N SER A 85 18.39 12.09 -1.20
CA SER A 85 18.52 13.06 -2.29
C SER A 85 19.38 14.25 -1.85
N ARG A 86 19.18 14.78 -0.63
CA ARG A 86 20.01 15.85 -0.06
C ARG A 86 21.46 15.41 0.17
N GLU A 87 21.66 14.22 0.73
CA GLU A 87 23.01 13.68 0.95
C GLU A 87 23.77 13.53 -0.36
N GLN A 88 23.12 13.00 -1.39
CA GLN A 88 23.71 12.85 -2.71
C GLN A 88 24.04 14.21 -3.34
N PHE A 89 23.13 15.17 -3.26
CA PHE A 89 23.37 16.53 -3.74
C PHE A 89 24.57 17.19 -3.04
N ASN A 90 24.62 17.13 -1.72
CA ASN A 90 25.73 17.67 -0.93
C ASN A 90 27.07 17.01 -1.27
N LYS A 91 27.06 15.69 -1.50
CA LYS A 91 28.24 14.95 -1.91
C LYS A 91 28.73 15.39 -3.29
N THR A 92 27.82 15.58 -4.24
CA THR A 92 28.14 16.09 -5.58
C THR A 92 28.72 17.50 -5.51
N GLN A 93 28.06 18.44 -4.81
CA GLN A 93 28.58 19.80 -4.65
C GLN A 93 29.97 19.82 -4.01
N LYS A 94 30.20 19.00 -2.99
CA LYS A 94 31.53 18.90 -2.36
C LYS A 94 32.58 18.44 -3.38
N LYS A 95 32.28 17.40 -4.14
CA LYS A 95 33.18 16.88 -5.18
C LYS A 95 33.49 17.93 -6.24
N GLU A 96 32.49 18.65 -6.73
CA GLU A 96 32.65 19.71 -7.71
C GLU A 96 33.53 20.85 -7.19
N ARG A 97 33.34 21.27 -5.93
CA ARG A 97 34.18 22.30 -5.28
C ARG A 97 35.62 21.85 -5.09
N ASP A 98 35.83 20.61 -4.69
CA ASP A 98 37.17 20.05 -4.51
C ASP A 98 37.90 19.95 -5.86
N GLU A 99 37.20 19.51 -6.92
CA GLU A 99 37.73 19.45 -8.28
C GLU A 99 38.03 20.85 -8.83
N PHE A 100 37.13 21.82 -8.64
CA PHE A 100 37.36 23.21 -9.04
C PHE A 100 38.59 23.81 -8.34
N SER A 101 38.70 23.60 -7.02
CA SER A 101 39.82 24.12 -6.23
C SER A 101 41.16 23.52 -6.66
N LYS A 102 41.19 22.22 -7.00
CA LYS A 102 42.38 21.56 -7.56
C LYS A 102 42.76 22.16 -8.91
N LYS A 103 41.80 22.30 -9.84
CA LYS A 103 42.04 22.93 -11.16
C LYS A 103 42.61 24.34 -11.03
N GLN A 104 42.06 25.15 -10.13
CA GLN A 104 42.55 26.49 -9.84
C GLN A 104 43.98 26.49 -9.27
N ALA A 105 44.29 25.57 -8.35
CA ALA A 105 45.64 25.42 -7.80
C ALA A 105 46.65 24.97 -8.87
N ASP A 106 46.28 24.01 -9.71
CA ASP A 106 47.11 23.51 -10.80
C ASP A 106 47.35 24.60 -11.85
N ALA A 107 46.32 25.36 -12.24
CA ALA A 107 46.45 26.49 -13.16
C ALA A 107 47.44 27.54 -12.63
N ARG A 108 47.36 27.92 -11.35
CA ARG A 108 48.32 28.85 -10.72
C ARG A 108 49.74 28.29 -10.69
N LYS A 109 49.88 26.99 -10.40
CA LYS A 109 51.18 26.30 -10.36
C LYS A 109 51.83 26.28 -11.74
N ASP A 110 51.05 25.99 -12.78
CA ASP A 110 51.54 25.93 -14.15
C ASP A 110 51.84 27.31 -14.72
N PHE A 111 51.05 28.32 -14.37
CA PHE A 111 51.33 29.71 -14.71
C PHE A 111 52.62 30.20 -14.04
N SER A 112 52.84 29.87 -12.76
CA SER A 112 54.04 30.26 -12.00
C SER A 112 55.35 29.71 -12.55
N LYS A 113 55.32 28.62 -13.35
CA LYS A 113 56.51 28.05 -13.99
C LYS A 113 56.95 28.84 -15.24
N LYS A 114 56.07 29.65 -15.81
CA LYS A 114 56.33 30.41 -17.03
C LYS A 114 56.91 31.78 -16.69
N LYS A 115 57.84 32.28 -17.52
CA LYS A 115 58.21 33.69 -17.49
C LYS A 115 57.16 34.47 -18.27
N VAL A 116 56.47 35.37 -17.59
CA VAL A 116 55.35 36.16 -18.12
C VAL A 116 55.55 37.63 -17.77
N THR A 117 54.99 38.50 -18.60
CA THR A 117 54.97 39.95 -18.39
C THR A 117 53.98 40.34 -17.29
N SER A 118 54.05 41.60 -16.84
CA SER A 118 53.14 42.10 -15.80
C SER A 118 51.68 42.14 -16.26
N ASP A 119 51.45 42.47 -17.53
CA ASP A 119 50.10 42.59 -18.09
C ASP A 119 49.45 41.20 -18.23
N GLU A 120 50.17 40.22 -18.77
CA GLU A 120 49.71 38.82 -18.85
C GLU A 120 49.41 38.22 -17.47
N ARG A 121 50.19 38.60 -16.44
CA ARG A 121 49.92 38.19 -15.06
C ARG A 121 48.62 38.77 -14.54
N LYS A 122 48.35 40.05 -14.82
CA LYS A 122 47.12 40.71 -14.40
C LYS A 122 45.91 40.05 -15.05
N GLU A 123 45.94 39.86 -16.37
CA GLU A 123 44.85 39.22 -17.13
C GLU A 123 44.56 37.80 -16.62
N PHE A 124 45.59 36.99 -16.37
CA PHE A 124 45.42 35.64 -15.83
C PHE A 124 44.69 35.61 -14.48
N PHE A 125 45.05 36.51 -13.55
CA PHE A 125 44.39 36.56 -12.24
C PHE A 125 42.98 37.16 -12.30
N GLU A 126 42.72 38.08 -13.23
CA GLU A 126 41.37 38.58 -13.50
C GLU A 126 40.46 37.48 -14.05
N GLU A 127 40.96 36.68 -15.00
CA GLU A 127 40.25 35.51 -15.55
C GLU A 127 39.96 34.47 -14.45
N LEU A 128 40.96 34.09 -13.64
CA LEU A 128 40.76 33.15 -12.54
C LEU A 128 39.73 33.64 -11.51
N ASP A 129 39.69 34.94 -11.22
CA ASP A 129 38.69 35.50 -10.31
C ASP A 129 37.28 35.53 -10.95
N GLY A 130 37.21 35.79 -12.26
CA GLY A 130 35.98 35.66 -13.05
C GLY A 130 35.43 34.24 -13.00
N GLU A 131 36.24 33.24 -13.34
CA GLU A 131 35.86 31.82 -13.27
C GLU A 131 35.39 31.41 -11.86
N ARG A 132 36.08 31.90 -10.83
CA ARG A 132 35.71 31.65 -9.43
C ARG A 132 34.32 32.21 -9.12
N LYS A 133 34.05 33.46 -9.50
CA LYS A 133 32.75 34.10 -9.29
C LYS A 133 31.65 33.34 -10.02
N ASP A 134 31.88 32.98 -11.27
CA ASP A 134 30.92 32.24 -12.11
C ASP A 134 30.63 30.85 -11.54
N PHE A 135 31.67 30.13 -11.09
CA PHE A 135 31.50 28.82 -10.47
C PHE A 135 30.62 28.88 -9.21
N TYR A 136 30.89 29.83 -8.30
CA TYR A 136 30.10 29.96 -7.07
C TYR A 136 28.69 30.50 -7.32
N SER A 137 28.50 31.34 -8.35
CA SER A 137 27.18 31.77 -8.79
C SER A 137 26.35 30.56 -9.27
N LYS A 138 26.89 29.73 -10.16
CA LYS A 138 26.25 28.48 -10.63
C LYS A 138 25.96 27.51 -9.49
N GLN A 139 26.89 27.33 -8.55
CA GLN A 139 26.68 26.47 -7.37
C GLN A 139 25.52 26.95 -6.49
N LYS A 140 25.32 28.27 -6.41
CA LYS A 140 24.19 28.86 -5.68
C LYS A 140 22.89 28.59 -6.42
N GLU A 141 22.84 28.84 -7.73
CA GLU A 141 21.65 28.59 -8.57
C GLU A 141 21.24 27.12 -8.51
N GLN A 142 22.18 26.19 -8.66
CA GLN A 142 21.93 24.75 -8.54
C GLN A 142 21.36 24.36 -7.17
N ARG A 143 21.79 25.03 -6.10
CA ARG A 143 21.26 24.81 -4.76
C ARG A 143 19.84 25.35 -4.63
N ASP A 144 19.60 26.55 -5.14
CA ASP A 144 18.28 27.19 -5.08
C ASP A 144 17.25 26.38 -5.89
N GLU A 145 17.63 25.88 -7.07
CA GLU A 145 16.82 24.99 -7.91
C GLU A 145 16.54 23.65 -7.20
N PHE A 146 17.58 23.03 -6.63
CA PHE A 146 17.42 21.80 -5.86
C PHE A 146 16.46 21.98 -4.67
N GLU A 147 16.61 23.04 -3.87
CA GLU A 147 15.73 23.30 -2.72
C GLU A 147 14.30 23.69 -3.16
N ALA A 148 14.12 24.27 -4.35
CA ALA A 148 12.80 24.47 -4.93
C ALA A 148 12.13 23.13 -5.29
N ASP A 149 12.82 22.26 -6.03
CA ASP A 149 12.32 20.92 -6.39
C ASP A 149 12.01 20.07 -5.15
N MET A 150 12.86 20.14 -4.12
CA MET A 150 12.62 19.46 -2.84
C MET A 150 11.35 19.95 -2.14
N ARG A 151 11.08 21.26 -2.17
CA ARG A 151 9.85 21.84 -1.62
C ARG A 151 8.63 21.43 -2.41
N ASP A 152 8.71 21.44 -3.73
CA ASP A 152 7.61 21.05 -4.62
C ASP A 152 7.28 19.56 -4.48
N LYS A 153 8.29 18.69 -4.44
CA LYS A 153 8.11 17.25 -4.16
C LYS A 153 7.41 17.02 -2.82
N ARG A 154 7.80 17.76 -1.78
CA ARG A 154 7.16 17.68 -0.46
C ARG A 154 5.70 18.10 -0.52
N LYS A 155 5.42 19.23 -1.14
CA LYS A 155 4.06 19.76 -1.29
C LYS A 155 3.17 18.78 -2.06
N ASN A 156 3.63 18.33 -3.22
CA ASN A 156 2.90 17.39 -4.06
C ASN A 156 2.58 16.09 -3.33
N PHE A 157 3.53 15.57 -2.54
CA PHE A 157 3.30 14.38 -1.72
C PHE A 157 2.29 14.62 -0.60
N ASP A 158 2.38 15.75 0.11
CA ASP A 158 1.44 16.08 1.19
C ASP A 158 0.02 16.33 0.65
N ASP A 159 -0.13 16.98 -0.50
CA ASP A 159 -1.40 17.17 -1.19
C ASP A 159 -2.00 15.83 -1.64
N TYR A 160 -1.19 14.95 -2.23
CA TYR A 160 -1.58 13.58 -2.58
C TYR A 160 -2.04 12.79 -1.35
N ALA A 161 -1.26 12.79 -0.27
CA ALA A 161 -1.59 12.07 0.95
C ALA A 161 -2.88 12.59 1.60
N ARG A 162 -3.13 13.91 1.54
CA ARG A 162 -4.38 14.52 2.00
C ARG A 162 -5.56 14.05 1.14
N SER A 163 -5.45 14.16 -0.18
CA SER A 163 -6.50 13.71 -1.11
C SER A 163 -6.89 12.25 -0.88
N LYS A 164 -5.92 11.35 -0.73
CA LYS A 164 -6.19 9.93 -0.43
C LYS A 164 -6.79 9.69 0.94
N THR A 165 -6.43 10.51 1.93
CA THR A 165 -7.04 10.45 3.26
C THR A 165 -8.49 10.89 3.20
N ASP A 166 -8.82 11.91 2.42
CA ASP A 166 -10.19 12.39 2.24
C ASP A 166 -11.06 11.36 1.49
N GLU A 167 -10.52 10.77 0.41
CA GLU A 167 -11.14 9.66 -0.31
C GLU A 167 -11.41 8.46 0.62
N PHE A 168 -10.40 8.05 1.39
CA PHE A 168 -10.56 7.00 2.40
C PHE A 168 -11.63 7.35 3.42
N ASN A 169 -11.65 8.58 3.96
CA ASN A 169 -12.63 8.98 4.97
C ASN A 169 -14.07 8.95 4.43
N GLN A 170 -14.27 9.28 3.16
CA GLN A 170 -15.57 9.17 2.52
C GLN A 170 -16.02 7.71 2.43
N LEU A 171 -15.18 6.84 1.87
CA LEU A 171 -15.47 5.41 1.75
C LEU A 171 -15.64 4.74 3.12
N HIS A 172 -14.87 5.18 4.13
CA HIS A 172 -14.91 4.65 5.49
C HIS A 172 -16.23 4.95 6.20
N ARG A 173 -16.82 6.13 5.95
CA ARG A 173 -18.15 6.48 6.49
C ARG A 173 -19.22 5.54 5.93
N ASP A 174 -19.19 5.31 4.62
CA ASP A 174 -20.15 4.41 3.96
C ASP A 174 -19.94 2.96 4.39
N TYR A 175 -18.68 2.54 4.51
CA TYR A 175 -18.32 1.24 5.08
C TYR A 175 -18.87 1.05 6.50
N THR A 176 -18.69 2.05 7.36
CA THR A 176 -19.15 1.99 8.76
C THR A 176 -20.66 1.79 8.83
N LYS A 177 -21.43 2.53 8.03
CA LYS A 177 -22.89 2.35 7.94
C LYS A 177 -23.26 0.93 7.51
N ARG A 178 -22.67 0.43 6.43
CA ARG A 178 -22.92 -0.93 5.92
C ARG A 178 -22.52 -2.02 6.91
N TYR A 179 -21.42 -1.81 7.64
CA TYR A 179 -20.96 -2.70 8.69
C TYR A 179 -21.99 -2.79 9.83
N ASP A 180 -22.50 -1.65 10.31
CA ASP A 180 -23.51 -1.61 11.37
C ASP A 180 -24.85 -2.22 10.92
N GLU A 181 -25.28 -1.96 9.68
CA GLU A 181 -26.45 -2.57 9.06
C GLU A 181 -26.31 -4.09 8.96
N ASN A 182 -25.17 -4.58 8.47
CA ASN A 182 -24.89 -6.01 8.37
C ASN A 182 -24.84 -6.67 9.76
N LYS A 183 -24.22 -6.01 10.75
CA LYS A 183 -24.19 -6.50 12.13
C LYS A 183 -25.59 -6.61 12.73
N LYS A 184 -26.45 -5.63 12.48
CA LYS A 184 -27.87 -5.67 12.90
C LYS A 184 -28.61 -6.80 12.20
N ALA A 185 -28.49 -6.91 10.87
CA ALA A 185 -29.13 -7.97 10.09
C ALA A 185 -28.71 -9.37 10.57
N GLN A 186 -27.42 -9.58 10.87
CA GLN A 186 -26.93 -10.84 11.44
C GLN A 186 -27.51 -11.11 12.83
N SER A 187 -27.66 -10.08 13.67
CA SER A 187 -28.29 -10.24 14.99
C SER A 187 -29.77 -10.64 14.86
N ASP A 188 -30.51 -10.01 13.95
CA ASP A 188 -31.92 -10.30 13.72
C ASP A 188 -32.12 -11.69 13.11
N LEU A 189 -31.27 -12.10 12.16
CA LEU A 189 -31.23 -13.46 11.63
C LEU A 189 -30.98 -14.51 12.72
N LYS A 190 -30.04 -14.25 13.64
CA LYS A 190 -29.77 -15.15 14.77
C LYS A 190 -30.98 -15.28 15.69
N LYS A 191 -31.67 -14.18 16.01
CA LYS A 191 -32.90 -14.20 16.82
C LYS A 191 -34.01 -14.99 16.14
N GLN A 192 -34.26 -14.76 14.86
CA GLN A 192 -35.27 -15.51 14.09
C GLN A 192 -34.93 -17.00 14.02
N ALA A 193 -33.66 -17.36 13.85
CA ALA A 193 -33.21 -18.75 13.86
C ALA A 193 -33.42 -19.41 15.24
N GLU A 194 -33.16 -18.69 16.33
CA GLU A 194 -33.40 -19.16 17.69
C GLU A 194 -34.90 -19.34 17.98
N GLU A 195 -35.75 -18.41 17.55
CA GLU A 195 -37.20 -18.50 17.66
C GLU A 195 -37.76 -19.69 16.87
N LYS A 196 -37.33 -19.87 15.62
CA LYS A 196 -37.69 -21.04 14.81
C LYS A 196 -37.26 -22.34 15.47
N ARG A 197 -36.06 -22.37 16.06
CA ARG A 197 -35.57 -23.55 16.80
C ARG A 197 -36.42 -23.82 18.05
N LYS A 198 -36.79 -22.79 18.81
CA LYS A 198 -37.69 -22.93 19.98
C LYS A 198 -39.08 -23.39 19.58
N GLN A 199 -39.63 -22.87 18.48
CA GLN A 199 -40.92 -23.30 17.95
C GLN A 199 -40.88 -24.76 17.48
N LEU A 200 -39.84 -25.15 16.76
CA LEU A 200 -39.62 -26.55 16.34
C LEU A 200 -39.50 -27.48 17.54
N GLN A 201 -38.75 -27.08 18.58
CA GLN A 201 -38.63 -27.87 19.80
C GLN A 201 -40.00 -28.04 20.47
N LYS A 202 -40.78 -26.96 20.62
CA LYS A 202 -42.14 -27.03 21.18
C LYS A 202 -43.06 -27.93 20.36
N SER A 203 -42.98 -27.91 19.03
CA SER A 203 -43.80 -28.81 18.20
C SER A 203 -43.38 -30.27 18.36
N ILE A 204 -42.08 -30.56 18.47
CA ILE A 204 -41.56 -31.90 18.73
C ILE A 204 -42.02 -32.40 20.10
N ASP A 205 -41.94 -31.54 21.13
CA ASP A 205 -42.36 -31.88 22.49
C ASP A 205 -43.88 -32.16 22.54
N GLN A 206 -44.69 -31.35 21.84
CA GLN A 206 -46.14 -31.58 21.70
C GLN A 206 -46.47 -32.88 20.94
N GLU A 207 -45.73 -33.20 19.88
CA GLU A 207 -45.88 -34.45 19.15
C GLU A 207 -45.53 -35.65 20.03
N TYR A 208 -44.44 -35.54 20.81
CA TYR A 208 -44.04 -36.56 21.78
C TYR A 208 -45.08 -36.76 22.89
N GLU A 209 -45.67 -35.69 23.42
CA GLU A 209 -46.77 -35.77 24.38
C GLU A 209 -48.02 -36.40 23.76
N GLY A 210 -48.34 -36.06 22.51
CA GLY A 210 -49.46 -36.67 21.78
C GLY A 210 -49.28 -38.17 21.54
N ILE A 211 -48.05 -38.62 21.25
CA ILE A 211 -47.70 -40.04 21.14
C ILE A 211 -47.82 -40.73 22.50
N ARG A 212 -47.28 -40.12 23.57
CA ARG A 212 -47.37 -40.64 24.95
C ARG A 212 -48.82 -40.82 25.43
N GLN A 213 -49.73 -39.93 25.03
CA GLN A 213 -51.15 -40.04 25.38
C GLN A 213 -51.91 -41.11 24.59
N LYS A 214 -51.46 -41.42 23.36
CA LYS A 214 -52.09 -42.46 22.52
C LYS A 214 -51.62 -43.88 22.85
N ASP A 215 -50.35 -44.05 23.25
CA ASP A 215 -49.79 -45.33 23.67
C ASP A 215 -48.85 -45.14 24.89
N PRO A 216 -49.36 -45.28 26.13
CA PRO A 216 -48.56 -45.07 27.34
C PRO A 216 -47.48 -46.15 27.59
N THR A 217 -47.50 -47.25 26.83
CA THR A 217 -46.68 -48.46 27.06
C THR A 217 -45.33 -48.50 26.33
N ILE A 218 -44.97 -47.50 25.52
CA ILE A 218 -43.77 -47.55 24.66
C ILE A 218 -42.49 -46.99 25.34
N LEU A 219 -42.59 -46.36 26.51
CA LEU A 219 -41.46 -45.66 27.15
C LEU A 219 -41.20 -46.02 28.61
N GLU A 220 -41.74 -47.13 29.12
CA GLU A 220 -41.18 -47.70 30.34
C GLU A 220 -39.85 -48.37 29.96
N PRO A 221 -38.71 -48.02 30.60
CA PRO A 221 -37.54 -48.87 30.51
C PRO A 221 -37.98 -50.23 31.03
N ALA A 222 -37.80 -51.29 30.23
CA ALA A 222 -38.10 -52.65 30.62
C ALA A 222 -37.45 -52.93 31.97
N THR A 223 -38.24 -52.82 33.04
CA THR A 223 -37.91 -53.35 34.35
C THR A 223 -37.96 -54.86 34.18
N GLN A 224 -36.79 -55.41 33.82
CA GLN A 224 -36.55 -56.85 33.86
C GLN A 224 -36.79 -57.29 35.30
N GLY A 225 -37.93 -57.95 35.50
CA GLY A 225 -38.16 -58.72 36.72
C GLY A 225 -37.17 -59.88 36.77
N GLN A 226 -36.47 -60.00 37.89
CA GLN A 226 -36.45 -61.17 38.76
C GLN A 226 -35.83 -60.79 40.11
#